data_AF-A0A521UVD7-F1
#
_entry.id   AF-A0A521UVD7-F1
#
_cell.length_a   1.000
_cell.length_b   1.000
_cell.length_c   1.000
_cell.angle_alpha   90.00
_cell.angle_beta   90.00
_cell.angle_gamma   90.00
#
_symmetry.space_group_name_H-M   'P 1'
#
loop_
_entity.id
_entity.type
_entity.pdbx_description
1 polymer ?
#
loop_
_entity_poly.entity_id
_entity_poly.type
_entity_poly.pdbx_seq_one_letter_code
_entity_poly.pdbx_strand_id
1 'polypeptide(L)'
;MIFFIAAGAAIWFGWWRSWVDWPMQYYLHRTPGVPWFALAMAFGGIVIILRSIGIEVPQFLVEVVILSCIIIALVVAAFQWPRWALPPWYRKLQEEGQRPSKKSSHRRRRSAQHR
;
A
#
# COMPACT_ATOMS: atom_id res chain seq x y z
N MET A 1 -17.19 11.94 1.30
CA MET A 1 -15.95 12.68 1.58
C MET A 1 -15.14 12.04 2.70
N ILE A 2 -15.64 11.98 3.95
CA ILE A 2 -14.98 11.26 5.06
C ILE A 2 -14.65 9.81 4.71
N PHE A 3 -15.53 9.13 3.98
CA PHE A 3 -15.30 7.77 3.47
C PHE A 3 -14.01 7.64 2.64
N PHE A 4 -13.66 8.61 1.81
CA PHE A 4 -12.44 8.57 0.99
C PHE A 4 -11.17 8.76 1.82
N ILE A 5 -11.24 9.59 2.86
CA ILE A 5 -10.13 9.79 3.81
C ILE A 5 -9.93 8.53 4.64
N ALA A 6 -11.02 7.98 5.19
CA ALA A 6 -10.99 6.75 5.96
C ALA A 6 -10.51 5.56 5.11
N ALA A 7 -10.99 5.43 3.87
CA ALA A 7 -10.54 4.40 2.94
C ALA A 7 -9.07 4.58 2.55
N GLY A 8 -8.64 5.81 2.23
CA GLY A 8 -7.25 6.10 1.89
C GLY A 8 -6.28 5.81 3.05
N ALA A 9 -6.65 6.23 4.26
CA ALA A 9 -5.91 5.91 5.48
C ALA A 9 -5.92 4.41 5.76
N ALA A 10 -7.07 3.72 5.63
CA ALA A 10 -7.16 2.29 5.82
C ALA A 10 -6.25 1.54 4.83
N ILE A 11 -6.19 1.97 3.57
CA ILE A 11 -5.27 1.43 2.56
C ILE A 11 -3.82 1.70 2.94
N TRP A 12 -3.48 2.92 3.37
CA TRP A 12 -2.12 3.30 3.74
C TRP A 12 -1.62 2.57 4.99
N PHE A 13 -2.44 2.41 6.02
CA PHE A 13 -2.07 1.68 7.25
C PHE A 13 -2.27 0.17 7.14
N GLY A 14 -2.95 -0.29 6.09
CA GLY A 14 -3.20 -1.72 5.86
C GLY A 14 -4.27 -2.31 6.77
N TRP A 15 -5.18 -1.49 7.31
CA TRP A 15 -6.28 -1.96 8.16
C TRP A 15 -7.23 -2.92 7.46
N TRP A 16 -7.30 -2.85 6.13
CA TRP A 16 -8.06 -3.79 5.30
C TRP A 16 -7.42 -5.20 5.22
N ARG A 17 -6.14 -5.39 5.59
CA ARG A 17 -5.47 -6.72 5.51
C ARG A 17 -6.16 -7.77 6.38
N SER A 18 -6.81 -7.39 7.48
CA SER A 18 -7.53 -8.34 8.33
C SER A 18 -8.83 -8.84 7.71
N TRP A 19 -9.33 -8.18 6.66
CA TRP A 19 -10.62 -8.47 6.03
C TRP A 19 -10.46 -9.18 4.68
N VAL A 20 -9.22 -9.35 4.21
CA VAL A 20 -8.94 -9.81 2.84
C VAL A 20 -7.98 -10.99 2.85
N ASP A 21 -8.45 -12.10 2.28
CA ASP A 21 -7.71 -13.36 2.16
C ASP A 21 -6.53 -13.32 1.18
N TRP A 22 -5.70 -14.36 1.25
CA TRP A 22 -4.40 -14.51 0.60
C TRP A 22 -4.32 -14.25 -0.92
N PRO A 23 -5.30 -14.56 -1.79
CA PRO A 23 -5.12 -14.32 -3.22
C PRO A 23 -5.06 -12.82 -3.56
N MET A 24 -5.83 -11.99 -2.87
CA MET A 24 -5.88 -10.56 -3.14
C MET A 24 -4.60 -9.84 -2.65
N GLN A 25 -4.04 -10.29 -1.52
CA GLN A 25 -2.79 -9.75 -0.98
C GLN A 25 -1.60 -9.95 -1.95
N TYR A 26 -1.60 -11.04 -2.72
CA TYR A 26 -0.60 -11.30 -3.76
C TYR A 26 -0.65 -10.30 -4.91
N TYR A 27 -1.85 -9.96 -5.40
CA TYR A 27 -1.99 -8.96 -6.47
C TYR A 27 -1.56 -7.57 -5.99
N LEU A 28 -1.90 -7.20 -4.75
CA LEU A 28 -1.45 -5.93 -4.18
C LEU A 28 0.07 -5.85 -4.01
N HIS A 29 0.74 -6.96 -3.73
CA HIS A 29 2.21 -7.02 -3.72
C HIS A 29 2.85 -6.71 -5.09
N ARG A 30 2.10 -6.84 -6.20
CA ARG A 30 2.57 -6.44 -7.54
C ARG A 30 2.25 -4.99 -7.90
N THR A 31 1.49 -4.28 -7.08
CA THR A 31 1.05 -2.90 -7.37
C THR A 31 1.49 -1.95 -6.25
N PRO A 32 2.79 -1.65 -6.14
CA PRO A 32 3.35 -0.82 -5.06
C PRO A 32 2.92 0.66 -5.14
N GLY A 33 2.33 1.09 -6.26
CA GLY A 33 1.78 2.44 -6.44
C GLY A 33 0.39 2.65 -5.81
N VAL A 34 -0.35 1.58 -5.49
CA VAL A 34 -1.72 1.67 -4.92
C VAL A 34 -1.78 2.47 -3.60
N PRO A 35 -0.85 2.28 -2.65
CA PRO A 35 -0.88 3.06 -1.41
C PRO A 35 -0.68 4.56 -1.66
N TRP A 36 0.20 4.92 -2.59
CA TRP A 36 0.46 6.31 -2.95
C TRP A 36 -0.74 6.99 -3.61
N PHE A 37 -1.45 6.24 -4.46
CA PHE A 37 -2.70 6.71 -5.05
C PHE A 37 -3.81 6.91 -3.99
N ALA A 38 -3.91 5.97 -3.05
CA ALA A 38 -4.84 6.07 -1.93
C ALA A 38 -4.53 7.27 -1.01
N LEU A 39 -3.24 7.58 -0.81
CA LEU A 39 -2.80 8.74 -0.06
C LEU A 39 -3.16 10.05 -0.78
N ALA A 40 -2.97 10.14 -2.09
CA ALA A 40 -3.38 11.30 -2.89
C ALA A 40 -4.89 11.57 -2.78
N MET A 41 -5.71 10.51 -2.82
CA MET A 41 -7.16 10.59 -2.61
C MET A 41 -7.53 11.07 -1.20
N ALA A 42 -6.80 10.61 -0.17
CA ALA A 42 -7.01 11.07 1.21
C ALA A 42 -6.71 12.57 1.34
N PHE A 43 -5.60 13.05 0.76
CA PHE A 43 -5.26 14.48 0.74
C PHE A 43 -6.31 15.32 0.00
N GLY A 44 -6.78 14.86 -1.17
CA GLY A 44 -7.85 15.51 -1.89
C GLY A 44 -9.14 15.63 -1.06
N GLY A 45 -9.50 14.56 -0.35
CA GLY A 45 -10.64 14.56 0.57
C GLY A 45 -10.46 15.53 1.74
N ILE A 46 -9.28 15.57 2.36
CA ILE A 46 -8.93 16.48 3.45
C ILE A 46 -9.11 17.93 2.99
N VAL A 47 -8.54 18.31 1.85
CA VAL A 47 -8.63 19.66 1.29
C VAL A 47 -10.08 20.10 1.07
N ILE A 48 -10.93 19.21 0.55
CA ILE A 48 -12.34 19.51 0.34
C ILE A 48 -13.05 19.76 1.68
N ILE A 49 -12.73 18.99 2.72
CA ILE A 49 -13.25 19.23 4.07
C ILE A 49 -12.76 20.57 4.62
N LEU A 50 -11.45 20.87 4.51
CA LEU A 50 -10.89 22.16 4.93
C LEU A 50 -11.60 23.34 4.26
N ARG A 51 -11.83 23.26 2.95
CA ARG A 51 -12.59 24.28 2.22
C ARG A 51 -14.04 24.37 2.70
N SER A 52 -14.68 23.25 3.04
CA SER A 52 -16.05 23.23 3.55
C SER A 52 -16.22 23.88 4.93
N ILE A 53 -15.16 23.93 5.74
CA ILE A 53 -15.15 24.59 7.06
C ILE A 53 -14.60 26.03 7.01
N GLY A 54 -14.43 26.60 5.81
CA GLY A 54 -13.97 27.97 5.62
C GLY A 54 -12.46 28.17 5.68
N ILE A 55 -11.66 27.10 5.68
CA ILE A 55 -10.20 27.19 5.61
C ILE A 55 -9.78 27.21 4.14
N GLU A 56 -9.27 28.35 3.69
CA GLU A 56 -8.75 28.51 2.34
C GLU A 56 -7.35 27.87 2.24
N VAL A 57 -7.32 26.69 1.63
CA VAL A 57 -6.05 26.04 1.27
C VAL A 57 -5.64 26.53 -0.13
N PRO A 58 -4.44 27.14 -0.27
CA PRO A 58 -3.93 27.58 -1.56
C PRO A 58 -3.91 26.41 -2.54
N GLN A 59 -4.52 26.60 -3.71
CA GLN A 59 -4.70 25.51 -4.67
C GLN A 59 -3.38 24.93 -5.18
N PHE A 60 -2.35 25.78 -5.32
CA PHE A 60 -1.01 25.35 -5.71
C PHE A 60 -0.40 24.33 -4.72
N LEU A 61 -0.64 24.47 -3.40
CA LEU A 61 -0.14 23.52 -2.40
C LEU A 61 -0.79 22.15 -2.58
N VAL A 62 -2.10 22.14 -2.85
CA VAL A 62 -2.86 20.92 -3.09
C VAL A 62 -2.35 20.21 -4.32
N GLU A 63 -2.18 20.96 -5.41
CA GLU A 63 -1.66 20.43 -6.68
C GLU A 63 -0.25 19.88 -6.51
N VAL A 64 0.65 20.59 -5.82
CA VAL A 64 2.02 20.12 -5.55
C VAL A 64 2.00 18.81 -4.76
N VAL A 65 1.16 18.69 -3.73
CA VAL A 65 1.07 17.46 -2.93
C VAL A 65 0.52 16.29 -3.74
N ILE A 66 -0.57 16.51 -4.49
CA ILE A 66 -1.19 15.47 -5.33
C ILE A 66 -0.23 15.04 -6.45
N LEU A 67 0.36 15.98 -7.17
CA LEU A 67 1.34 15.70 -8.22
C LEU A 67 2.54 14.94 -7.67
N SER A 68 3.06 15.35 -6.51
CA SER A 68 4.16 14.64 -5.86
C SER A 68 3.78 13.21 -5.51
N CYS A 69 2.57 12.96 -4.98
CA CYS A 69 2.08 11.61 -4.70
C CYS A 69 1.92 10.77 -5.98
N ILE A 70 1.44 11.35 -7.08
CA ILE A 70 1.28 10.66 -8.37
C ILE A 70 2.65 10.34 -8.98
N ILE A 71 3.58 11.29 -8.97
CA ILE A 71 4.96 11.10 -9.46
C ILE A 71 5.61 9.98 -8.66
N ILE A 72 5.50 10.00 -7.33
CA ILE A 72 6.01 8.92 -6.49
C ILE A 72 5.33 7.60 -6.84
N ALA A 73 4.00 7.56 -7.03
CA ALA A 73 3.29 6.34 -7.42
C ALA A 73 3.80 5.76 -8.75
N LEU A 74 4.05 6.61 -9.75
CA LEU A 74 4.57 6.23 -11.06
C LEU A 74 6.02 5.73 -10.97
N VAL A 75 6.87 6.45 -10.24
CA VAL A 75 8.27 6.07 -10.05
C VAL A 75 8.37 4.75 -9.28
N VAL A 76 7.55 4.59 -8.24
CA VAL A 76 7.44 3.34 -7.46
C VAL A 76 6.99 2.17 -8.34
N ALA A 77 6.04 2.39 -9.24
CA ALA A 77 5.56 1.38 -10.18
C ALA A 77 6.62 1.01 -11.24
N ALA A 78 7.41 1.97 -11.71
CA ALA A 78 8.37 1.78 -12.79
C ALA A 78 9.72 1.18 -12.34
N PHE A 79 10.25 1.60 -11.19
CA PHE A 79 11.65 1.34 -10.82
C PHE A 79 11.86 0.32 -9.70
N GLN A 80 10.82 -0.39 -9.24
CA GLN A 80 10.88 -1.35 -8.12
C GLN A 80 11.66 -0.80 -6.91
N TRP A 81 10.97 0.00 -6.10
CA TRP A 81 11.60 0.99 -5.23
C TRP A 81 11.89 0.55 -3.78
N PRO A 82 12.71 1.33 -3.03
CA PRO A 82 13.31 0.94 -1.77
C PRO A 82 12.31 0.91 -0.60
N ARG A 83 12.59 0.04 0.37
CA ARG A 83 11.70 -0.32 1.50
C ARG A 83 11.18 0.86 2.33
N TRP A 84 11.87 2.00 2.35
CA TRP A 84 11.49 3.17 3.15
C TRP A 84 10.31 3.95 2.56
N ALA A 85 10.12 3.92 1.25
CA ALA A 85 9.01 4.59 0.56
C ALA A 85 7.71 3.77 0.56
N LEU A 86 7.72 2.60 1.19
CA LEU A 86 6.57 1.70 1.25
C LEU A 86 5.95 1.73 2.65
N PRO A 87 4.60 1.66 2.74
CA PRO A 87 3.94 1.62 4.02
C PRO A 87 4.33 0.34 4.79
N PRO A 88 4.26 0.36 6.14
CA PRO A 88 4.77 -0.74 6.97
C PRO A 88 4.19 -2.11 6.64
N TRP A 89 2.91 -2.18 6.27
CA TRP A 89 2.24 -3.44 5.91
C TRP A 89 2.73 -4.01 4.58
N TYR A 90 3.13 -3.16 3.63
CA TYR A 90 3.63 -3.57 2.33
C TYR A 90 5.03 -4.15 2.43
N ARG A 91 5.86 -3.59 3.31
CA ARG A 91 7.17 -4.17 3.66
C ARG A 91 7.03 -5.60 4.19
N LYS A 92 6.09 -5.81 5.12
CA LYS A 92 5.77 -7.15 5.64
C LYS A 92 5.28 -8.11 4.54
N LEU A 93 4.45 -7.64 3.60
CA LEU A 93 4.04 -8.46 2.44
C LEU A 93 5.22 -8.87 1.56
N GLN A 94 6.19 -7.97 1.33
CA GLN A 94 7.38 -8.34 0.56
C GLN A 94 8.21 -9.41 1.27
N GLU A 95 8.36 -9.34 2.59
CA GLU A 95 9.08 -10.34 3.38
C GLU A 95 8.36 -11.70 3.41
N GLU A 96 7.03 -11.70 3.49
CA GLU A 96 6.21 -12.92 3.44
C GLU A 96 6.19 -13.56 2.05
N GLY A 97 6.05 -12.75 0.98
CA GLY A 97 6.12 -13.21 -0.40
C GLY A 97 7.50 -13.74 -0.81
N GLN A 98 8.58 -13.21 -0.21
CA GLN A 98 9.94 -13.69 -0.41
C GLN A 98 10.30 -14.95 0.37
N ARG A 99 9.45 -15.47 1.28
CA ARG A 99 9.69 -16.79 1.91
C ARG A 99 9.28 -17.87 0.92
N PRO A 100 10.22 -18.44 0.13
CA PRO A 100 9.86 -19.51 -0.79
C PRO A 100 9.65 -20.75 0.07
N SER A 101 8.41 -21.23 0.17
CA SER A 101 8.07 -22.64 0.42
C SER A 101 9.06 -23.47 1.27
N LYS A 102 9.57 -22.94 2.40
CA LYS A 102 10.47 -23.72 3.28
C LYS A 102 9.71 -24.83 4.01
N LYS A 103 8.38 -24.85 3.92
CA LYS A 103 7.54 -25.95 4.41
C LYS A 103 7.46 -27.16 3.48
N SER A 104 7.77 -27.05 2.18
CA SER A 104 7.71 -28.22 1.27
C SER A 104 8.99 -29.07 1.29
N SER A 105 10.15 -28.49 1.61
CA SER A 105 11.42 -29.21 1.69
C SER A 105 11.58 -29.98 3.00
N HIS A 106 10.97 -29.53 4.10
CA HIS A 106 11.03 -30.25 5.38
C HIS A 106 10.14 -31.50 5.40
N ARG A 107 9.03 -31.52 4.62
CA ARG A 107 8.16 -32.69 4.49
C ARG A 107 8.77 -33.79 3.61
N ARG A 108 9.57 -33.43 2.60
CA ARG A 108 10.29 -34.41 1.74
C ARG A 108 11.46 -35.11 2.42
N ARG A 109 12.11 -34.50 3.42
CA ARG A 109 13.19 -35.17 4.18
C ARG A 109 12.68 -36.24 5.14
N ARG A 110 11.49 -36.07 5.74
CA ARG A 110 10.92 -37.06 6.67
C ARG A 110 10.38 -38.31 5.98
N SER A 111 9.93 -38.22 4.73
CA SER A 111 9.47 -39.37 3.96
C SER A 111 10.59 -40.19 3.30
N ALA A 112 11.81 -39.65 3.23
CA ALA A 112 12.99 -40.38 2.76
C ALA A 112 13.72 -41.14 3.89
N GLN A 113 13.40 -40.86 5.15
CA GLN A 113 14.04 -41.48 6.32
C GLN A 113 13.27 -42.70 6.86
N HIS A 114 12.14 -43.06 6.22
CA HIS A 114 11.27 -44.17 6.59
C HIS A 114 11.14 -45.23 5.47
N ARG A 115 12.08 -45.29 4.53
CA ARG A 115 12.28 -46.40 3.59
C ARG A 115 13.63 -47.04 3.85
#